data_AF-A0A354AZR0-F1
#
_entry.id   AF-A0A354AZR0-F1
#
_cell.length_a   1.000
_cell.length_b   1.000
_cell.length_c   1.000
_cell.angle_alpha   90.00
_cell.angle_beta   90.00
_cell.angle_gamma   90.00
#
_symmetry.space_group_name_H-M   'P 1'
#
loop_
_entity.id
_entity.type
_entity.pdbx_description
1 polymer ?
#
loop_
_entity_poly.entity_id
_entity_poly.type
_entity_poly.pdbx_seq_one_letter_code
_entity_poly.pdbx_strand_id
1 'polypeptide(L)'
;MFWKGSLLVEHKSRGKDLDRVYAQSLDYFPGIAERDLPKYILVSDFARLRLYDLDENEHYEFPLGEFYNQVKLFGFIVGYQRHRIREQDPVNIQAAEAIGRLHDQMKEVGYNGHPLELYLIRLFFCLFAEDTGIFERQQFQEFIEHRTAEDGSDLAAQLSGLFQVLNTAPHQRLKNLDEQLAAFPMSMVCCLQRLYLMQALMHAYARDYSMVRRWIGAGSLQQFSARCSSQLWIERPAEIWVPTTPVRPTSSS
;
A
#
# COMPACT_ATOMS: atom_id res chain seq x y z
N MET A 1 -25.18 -10.63 2.21
CA MET A 1 -23.96 -10.56 3.07
C MET A 1 -23.14 -9.39 2.59
N PHE A 2 -22.51 -8.62 3.50
CA PHE A 2 -21.77 -7.41 3.14
C PHE A 2 -20.43 -7.34 3.87
N TRP A 3 -19.34 -7.15 3.12
CA TRP A 3 -17.98 -6.92 3.59
C TRP A 3 -17.56 -5.52 3.17
N LYS A 4 -17.42 -4.63 4.15
CA LYS A 4 -17.06 -3.21 3.95
C LYS A 4 -15.83 -3.07 3.05
N GLY A 5 -15.91 -2.18 2.07
CA GLY A 5 -14.81 -1.87 1.16
C GLY A 5 -14.45 -2.98 0.16
N SER A 6 -15.15 -4.12 0.18
CA SER A 6 -14.71 -5.33 -0.53
C SER A 6 -15.82 -5.98 -1.33
N LEU A 7 -16.83 -6.58 -0.68
CA LEU A 7 -17.74 -7.50 -1.35
C LEU A 7 -19.17 -7.37 -0.83
N LEU A 8 -20.12 -7.25 -1.76
CA LEU A 8 -21.54 -7.44 -1.49
C LEU A 8 -22.01 -8.75 -2.13
N VAL A 9 -22.70 -9.60 -1.38
CA VAL A 9 -23.26 -10.86 -1.87
C VAL A 9 -24.77 -10.88 -1.70
N GLU A 10 -25.49 -11.08 -2.80
CA GLU A 10 -26.95 -11.22 -2.84
C GLU A 10 -27.33 -12.51 -3.58
N HIS A 11 -28.36 -13.21 -3.13
CA HIS A 11 -28.84 -14.41 -3.82
C HIS A 11 -30.35 -14.50 -3.82
N LYS A 12 -30.90 -15.17 -4.84
CA LYS A 12 -32.32 -15.49 -4.95
C LYS A 12 -32.53 -16.97 -5.27
N SER A 13 -33.78 -17.41 -5.20
CA SER A 13 -34.19 -18.73 -5.64
C SER A 13 -33.78 -19.00 -7.10
N ARG A 14 -33.62 -20.28 -7.43
CA ARG A 14 -33.19 -20.76 -8.76
C ARG A 14 -34.03 -20.22 -9.92
N GLY A 15 -33.34 -19.85 -11.00
CA GLY A 15 -33.94 -19.37 -12.24
C GLY A 15 -34.42 -17.92 -12.21
N LYS A 16 -34.12 -17.17 -11.16
CA LYS A 16 -34.40 -15.73 -11.09
C LYS A 16 -33.38 -14.95 -11.93
N ASP A 17 -33.83 -13.80 -12.41
CA ASP A 17 -33.05 -12.89 -13.25
C ASP A 17 -31.95 -12.20 -12.43
N LEU A 18 -30.69 -12.46 -12.78
CA LEU A 18 -29.53 -11.92 -12.08
C LEU A 18 -29.32 -10.41 -12.33
N ASP A 19 -29.82 -9.85 -13.44
CA ASP A 19 -29.74 -8.41 -13.71
C ASP A 19 -30.59 -7.62 -12.71
N ARG A 20 -31.78 -8.14 -12.39
CA ARG A 20 -32.64 -7.55 -11.35
C ARG A 20 -32.03 -7.66 -9.96
N VAL A 21 -31.34 -8.77 -9.68
CA VAL A 21 -30.65 -8.96 -8.39
C VAL A 21 -29.50 -7.97 -8.26
N TYR A 22 -28.74 -7.76 -9.33
CA TYR A 22 -27.69 -6.76 -9.38
C TYR A 22 -28.24 -5.35 -9.19
N ALA A 23 -29.30 -4.96 -9.92
CA ALA A 23 -29.93 -3.64 -9.74
C ALA A 23 -30.38 -3.42 -8.29
N GLN A 24 -31.03 -4.42 -7.68
CA GLN A 24 -31.44 -4.37 -6.27
C GLN A 24 -30.24 -4.23 -5.31
N SER A 25 -29.08 -4.79 -5.67
CA SER A 25 -27.88 -4.71 -4.82
C SER A 25 -27.26 -3.30 -4.79
N LEU A 26 -27.44 -2.51 -5.86
CA LEU A 26 -26.97 -1.12 -5.91
C LEU A 26 -27.78 -0.20 -4.99
N ASP A 27 -29.03 -0.55 -4.69
CA ASP A 27 -29.91 0.21 -3.80
C ASP A 27 -29.39 0.26 -2.34
N TYR A 28 -28.39 -0.56 -1.98
CA TYR A 28 -27.74 -0.51 -0.67
C TYR A 28 -26.68 0.57 -0.54
N PHE A 29 -26.19 1.15 -1.64
CA PHE A 29 -25.04 2.07 -1.63
C PHE A 29 -25.34 3.46 -1.04
N PRO A 30 -26.54 4.04 -1.19
CA PRO A 30 -26.84 5.34 -0.58
C PRO A 30 -26.60 5.32 0.94
N GLY A 31 -25.76 6.26 1.42
CA GLY A 31 -25.44 6.42 2.84
C GLY A 31 -24.25 5.60 3.34
N ILE A 32 -23.61 4.80 2.49
CA ILE A 32 -22.32 4.16 2.79
C ILE A 32 -21.21 5.16 2.46
N ALA A 33 -20.26 5.32 3.39
CA ALA A 33 -19.06 6.12 3.15
C ALA A 33 -18.29 5.56 1.95
N GLU A 34 -17.69 6.42 1.12
CA GLU A 34 -17.04 6.01 -0.13
C GLU A 34 -15.99 4.89 0.08
N ARG A 35 -15.22 4.96 1.17
CA ARG A 35 -14.25 3.92 1.60
C ARG A 35 -14.86 2.56 1.95
N ASP A 36 -16.11 2.55 2.41
CA ASP A 36 -16.85 1.36 2.81
C ASP A 36 -17.61 0.73 1.62
N LEU A 37 -17.68 1.41 0.47
CA LEU A 37 -18.34 0.88 -0.72
C LEU A 37 -17.64 -0.40 -1.20
N PRO A 38 -18.41 -1.45 -1.55
CA PRO A 38 -17.83 -2.69 -2.01
C PRO A 38 -17.23 -2.51 -3.41
N LYS A 39 -16.05 -3.07 -3.65
CA LYS A 39 -15.43 -3.12 -5.00
C LYS A 39 -16.02 -4.21 -5.89
N TYR A 40 -16.59 -5.24 -5.26
CA TYR A 40 -17.17 -6.40 -5.93
C TYR A 40 -18.62 -6.63 -5.52
N ILE A 41 -19.44 -7.08 -6.47
CA ILE A 41 -20.79 -7.60 -6.20
C ILE A 41 -20.89 -9.03 -6.73
N LEU A 42 -21.24 -9.98 -5.87
CA LEU A 42 -21.53 -11.36 -6.27
C LEU A 42 -23.04 -11.61 -6.17
N VAL A 43 -23.67 -11.92 -7.29
CA VAL A 43 -25.07 -12.34 -7.33
C VAL A 43 -25.21 -13.81 -7.71
N SER A 44 -26.22 -14.48 -7.16
CA SER A 44 -26.47 -15.91 -7.47
C SER A 44 -27.94 -16.29 -7.48
N ASP A 45 -28.29 -17.27 -8.32
CA ASP A 45 -29.55 -17.99 -8.28
C ASP A 45 -29.36 -19.46 -7.81
N PHE A 46 -28.26 -19.79 -7.15
CA PHE A 46 -27.84 -21.16 -6.77
C PHE A 46 -27.61 -22.14 -7.94
N ALA A 47 -27.86 -21.75 -9.19
CA ALA A 47 -27.44 -22.49 -10.37
C ALA A 47 -26.27 -21.80 -11.07
N ARG A 48 -26.24 -20.47 -11.05
CA ARG A 48 -25.24 -19.60 -11.65
C ARG A 48 -24.74 -18.60 -10.62
N LEU A 49 -23.49 -18.20 -10.82
CA LEU A 49 -22.84 -17.12 -10.11
C LEU A 49 -22.52 -16.03 -11.13
N ARG A 50 -22.73 -14.78 -10.76
CA ARG A 50 -22.25 -13.64 -11.52
C ARG A 50 -21.49 -12.69 -10.59
N LEU A 51 -20.21 -12.52 -10.87
CA LEU A 51 -19.33 -11.60 -10.16
C LEU A 51 -19.19 -10.32 -10.99
N TYR A 52 -19.45 -9.18 -10.38
CA TYR A 52 -19.20 -7.84 -10.91
C TYR A 52 -17.97 -7.25 -10.23
N ASP A 53 -17.05 -6.76 -11.04
CA ASP A 53 -15.93 -5.91 -10.63
C ASP A 53 -16.33 -4.45 -10.94
N LEU A 54 -16.59 -3.66 -9.89
CA LEU A 54 -17.06 -2.29 -10.05
C LEU A 54 -15.93 -1.32 -10.42
N ASP A 55 -14.68 -1.67 -10.08
CA ASP A 55 -13.51 -0.86 -10.40
C ASP A 55 -13.21 -0.97 -11.90
N GLU A 56 -13.21 -2.18 -12.46
CA GLU A 56 -12.95 -2.42 -13.90
C GLU A 56 -14.22 -2.35 -14.77
N ASN A 57 -15.39 -2.25 -14.16
CA ASN A 57 -16.70 -2.31 -14.82
C ASN A 57 -16.87 -3.56 -15.70
N GLU A 58 -16.36 -4.70 -15.22
CA GLU A 58 -16.45 -6.02 -15.87
C GLU A 58 -17.35 -6.95 -15.06
N HIS A 59 -17.89 -7.98 -15.72
CA HIS A 59 -18.59 -9.05 -15.02
C HIS A 59 -18.34 -10.42 -15.63
N TYR A 60 -18.45 -11.44 -14.78
CA TYR A 60 -18.18 -12.83 -15.10
C TYR A 60 -19.36 -13.68 -14.63
N GLU A 61 -20.06 -14.33 -15.55
CA GLU A 61 -21.14 -15.28 -15.24
C GLU A 61 -20.72 -16.70 -15.58
N PHE A 62 -20.97 -17.63 -14.65
CA PHE A 62 -20.67 -19.05 -14.84
C PHE A 62 -21.57 -19.95 -13.97
N PRO A 63 -21.77 -21.22 -14.34
CA PRO A 63 -22.51 -22.18 -13.51
C PRO A 63 -21.81 -22.43 -12.18
N LEU A 64 -22.58 -22.63 -11.10
CA LEU A 64 -22.03 -22.94 -9.78
C LEU A 64 -21.14 -24.20 -9.80
N GLY A 65 -21.48 -25.19 -10.62
CA GLY A 65 -20.68 -26.41 -10.81
C GLY A 65 -19.27 -26.17 -11.39
N GLU A 66 -19.05 -25.02 -12.03
CA GLU A 66 -17.76 -24.63 -12.62
C GLU A 66 -16.96 -23.69 -11.71
N PHE A 67 -17.46 -23.39 -10.51
CA PHE A 67 -16.82 -22.46 -9.58
C PHE A 67 -15.34 -22.78 -9.33
N TYR A 68 -14.98 -24.07 -9.25
CA TYR A 68 -13.61 -24.51 -9.03
C TYR A 68 -12.64 -24.05 -10.14
N ASN A 69 -13.11 -23.88 -11.39
CA ASN A 69 -12.31 -23.35 -12.50
C ASN A 69 -12.13 -21.83 -12.40
N GLN A 70 -13.04 -21.15 -11.69
CA GLN A 70 -13.13 -19.70 -11.61
C GLN A 70 -12.63 -19.11 -10.28
N VAL A 71 -12.08 -19.94 -9.38
CA VAL A 71 -11.55 -19.51 -8.06
C VAL A 71 -10.57 -18.33 -8.18
N LYS A 72 -9.84 -18.25 -9.30
CA LYS A 72 -8.91 -17.15 -9.60
C LYS A 72 -9.57 -15.77 -9.66
N LEU A 73 -10.86 -15.67 -9.99
CA LEU A 73 -11.62 -14.43 -9.98
C LEU A 73 -11.86 -13.91 -8.55
N PHE A 74 -11.78 -14.78 -7.55
CA PHE A 74 -12.04 -14.48 -6.14
C PHE A 74 -10.76 -14.23 -5.34
N GLY A 75 -9.63 -13.98 -6.02
CA GLY A 75 -8.35 -13.69 -5.37
C GLY A 75 -8.41 -12.51 -4.40
N PHE A 76 -9.29 -11.54 -4.65
CA PHE A 76 -9.50 -10.38 -3.77
C PHE A 76 -9.94 -10.78 -2.34
N ILE A 77 -10.59 -11.93 -2.16
CA ILE A 77 -11.04 -12.43 -0.84
C ILE A 77 -9.86 -12.70 0.09
N VAL A 78 -8.73 -13.13 -0.48
CA VAL A 78 -7.51 -13.47 0.25
C VAL A 78 -6.43 -12.40 0.10
N GLY A 79 -6.81 -11.17 -0.30
CA GLY A 79 -5.88 -10.05 -0.48
C GLY A 79 -5.11 -10.03 -1.80
N TYR A 80 -5.31 -11.00 -2.70
CA TYR A 80 -4.73 -10.96 -4.05
C TYR A 80 -5.60 -10.09 -4.96
N GLN A 81 -5.43 -8.76 -4.91
CA GLN A 81 -6.02 -7.88 -5.91
C GLN A 81 -5.27 -8.01 -7.23
N ARG A 82 -5.98 -8.45 -8.28
CA ARG A 82 -5.50 -8.27 -9.67
C ARG A 82 -5.82 -6.84 -10.08
N HIS A 83 -5.07 -5.86 -9.60
CA HIS A 83 -5.00 -4.61 -10.34
C HIS A 83 -4.31 -4.91 -11.67
N ARG A 84 -5.07 -4.84 -12.77
CA ARG A 84 -4.44 -4.65 -14.08
C ARG A 84 -3.91 -3.24 -14.06
N ILE A 85 -2.68 -3.07 -13.57
CA ILE A 85 -1.98 -1.79 -13.60
C ILE A 85 -1.87 -1.39 -15.08
N ARG A 86 -2.74 -0.49 -15.53
CA ARG A 86 -2.64 0.13 -16.84
C ARG A 86 -1.66 1.29 -16.69
N GLU A 87 -0.58 1.27 -17.47
CA GLU A 87 0.54 2.22 -17.40
C GLU A 87 0.12 3.71 -17.53
N GLN A 88 -1.13 4.01 -17.92
CA GLN A 88 -1.65 5.35 -18.18
C GLN A 88 -2.97 5.66 -17.43
N ASP A 89 -3.26 4.95 -16.34
CA ASP A 89 -4.41 5.33 -15.51
C ASP A 89 -4.23 6.75 -14.95
N PRO A 90 -5.21 7.67 -15.13
CA PRO A 90 -5.17 9.01 -14.53
C PRO A 90 -4.87 9.01 -13.01
N VAL A 91 -5.32 7.97 -12.30
CA VAL A 91 -5.08 7.79 -10.85
C VAL A 91 -3.60 7.63 -10.55
N ASN A 92 -2.87 6.90 -11.40
CA ASN A 92 -1.43 6.68 -11.23
C ASN A 92 -0.67 8.01 -11.38
N ILE A 93 -1.00 8.81 -12.40
CA ILE A 93 -0.37 10.12 -12.65
C ILE A 93 -0.55 11.04 -11.44
N GLN A 94 -1.78 11.14 -10.91
CA GLN A 94 -2.07 11.98 -9.75
C GLN A 94 -1.31 11.53 -8.49
N ALA A 95 -1.19 10.22 -8.27
CA ALA A 95 -0.45 9.66 -7.14
C ALA A 95 1.04 10.02 -7.20
N ALA A 96 1.65 9.93 -8.38
CA ALA A 96 3.06 10.29 -8.54
C ALA A 96 3.29 11.79 -8.41
N GLU A 97 2.40 12.63 -8.94
CA GLU A 97 2.47 14.07 -8.71
C GLU A 97 2.36 14.41 -7.22
N ALA A 98 1.51 13.69 -6.47
CA ALA A 98 1.38 13.88 -5.03
C ALA A 98 2.69 13.55 -4.28
N ILE A 99 3.35 12.44 -4.62
CA ILE A 99 4.66 12.07 -4.05
C ILE A 99 5.74 13.11 -4.45
N GLY A 100 5.70 13.61 -5.67
CA GLY A 100 6.60 14.68 -6.14
C GLY A 100 6.44 15.96 -5.33
N ARG A 101 5.20 16.39 -5.11
CA ARG A 101 4.89 17.55 -4.25
C ARG A 101 5.37 17.33 -2.82
N LEU A 102 5.15 16.13 -2.26
CA LEU A 102 5.63 15.78 -0.92
C LEU A 102 7.15 15.88 -0.83
N HIS A 103 7.88 15.34 -1.81
CA HIS A 103 9.34 15.46 -1.88
C HIS A 103 9.80 16.92 -1.85
N ASP A 104 9.21 17.76 -2.71
CA ASP A 104 9.60 19.16 -2.83
C ASP A 104 9.29 19.94 -1.53
N GLN A 105 8.13 19.71 -0.92
CA GLN A 105 7.76 20.30 0.37
C GLN A 105 8.71 19.88 1.50
N MET A 106 9.08 18.59 1.56
CA MET A 106 10.06 18.10 2.54
C MET A 106 11.44 18.75 2.34
N LYS A 107 11.84 18.95 1.08
CA LYS A 107 13.11 19.62 0.74
C LYS A 107 13.09 21.09 1.14
N GLU A 108 11.98 21.80 0.95
CA GLU A 108 11.80 23.20 1.34
C GLU A 108 11.94 23.41 2.85
N VAL A 109 11.46 22.46 3.67
CA VAL A 109 11.63 22.50 5.14
C VAL A 109 12.98 21.97 5.62
N GLY A 110 13.90 21.67 4.69
CA GLY A 110 15.29 21.30 4.99
C GLY A 110 15.55 19.80 5.12
N TYR A 111 14.56 18.93 4.92
CA TYR A 111 14.76 17.48 4.89
C TYR A 111 15.13 17.06 3.47
N ASN A 112 16.38 16.73 3.20
CA ASN A 112 16.88 16.58 1.84
C ASN A 112 17.93 15.48 1.68
N GLY A 113 18.33 15.24 0.43
CA GLY A 113 19.35 14.26 0.07
C GLY A 113 18.91 12.83 0.35
N HIS A 114 19.89 11.98 0.64
CA HIS A 114 19.69 10.55 0.82
C HIS A 114 18.66 10.15 1.90
N PRO A 115 18.57 10.82 3.07
CA PRO A 115 17.52 10.52 4.05
C PRO A 115 16.10 10.75 3.52
N LEU A 116 15.87 11.81 2.72
CA LEU A 116 14.58 12.07 2.08
C LEU A 116 14.22 10.96 1.08
N GLU A 117 15.18 10.58 0.23
CA GLU A 117 14.99 9.51 -0.75
C GLU A 117 14.59 8.19 -0.07
N LEU A 118 15.31 7.83 1.00
CA LEU A 118 14.98 6.67 1.81
C LEU A 118 13.59 6.78 2.41
N TYR A 119 13.27 7.90 3.04
CA TYR A 119 11.99 8.10 3.69
C TYR A 119 10.81 7.89 2.75
N LEU A 120 10.88 8.47 1.56
CA LEU A 120 9.84 8.35 0.54
C LEU A 120 9.72 6.93 -0.03
N ILE A 121 10.84 6.22 -0.24
CA ILE A 121 10.80 4.80 -0.64
C ILE A 121 10.10 3.94 0.42
N ARG A 122 10.31 4.25 1.71
CA ARG A 122 9.68 3.51 2.82
C ARG A 122 8.18 3.77 2.90
N LEU A 123 7.75 5.00 2.67
CA LEU A 123 6.33 5.34 2.55
C LEU A 123 5.70 4.61 1.37
N PHE A 124 6.35 4.65 0.20
CA PHE A 124 5.88 3.93 -0.97
C PHE A 124 5.70 2.44 -0.67
N PHE A 125 6.72 1.80 -0.08
CA PHE A 125 6.62 0.41 0.35
C PHE A 125 5.39 0.15 1.24
N CYS A 126 5.12 1.00 2.22
CA CYS A 126 3.98 0.81 3.13
C CYS A 126 2.63 0.90 2.39
N LEU A 127 2.49 1.83 1.45
CA LEU A 127 1.30 1.96 0.60
C LEU A 127 1.09 0.73 -0.29
N PHE A 128 2.16 0.16 -0.86
CA PHE A 128 2.04 -1.07 -1.66
C PHE A 128 1.84 -2.33 -0.82
N ALA A 129 2.35 -2.33 0.40
CA ALA A 129 2.29 -3.51 1.25
C ALA A 129 0.85 -3.88 1.63
N GLU A 130 -0.04 -2.90 1.83
CA GLU A 130 -1.46 -3.13 2.10
C GLU A 130 -2.24 -3.63 0.88
N ASP A 131 -1.86 -3.21 -0.34
CA ASP A 131 -2.50 -3.66 -1.59
C ASP A 131 -2.02 -5.03 -2.07
N THR A 132 -0.80 -5.44 -1.67
CA THR A 132 -0.17 -6.70 -2.09
C THR A 132 -0.36 -7.84 -1.09
N GLY A 133 -1.05 -7.59 0.03
CA GLY A 133 -1.25 -8.56 1.11
C GLY A 133 0.01 -8.83 1.94
N ILE A 134 1.01 -7.95 1.87
CA ILE A 134 2.14 -7.97 2.80
C ILE A 134 1.68 -7.46 4.16
N PHE A 135 0.90 -6.38 4.18
CA PHE A 135 0.18 -5.91 5.37
C PHE A 135 -1.26 -6.41 5.34
N GLU A 136 -1.91 -6.40 6.50
CA GLU A 136 -3.36 -6.53 6.53
C GLU A 136 -3.99 -5.37 5.74
N ARG A 137 -5.17 -5.61 5.18
CA ARG A 137 -5.84 -4.62 4.33
C ARG A 137 -6.08 -3.32 5.11
N GLN A 138 -5.67 -2.18 4.55
CA GLN A 138 -5.76 -0.83 5.16
C GLN A 138 -4.95 -0.66 6.47
N GLN A 139 -4.08 -1.61 6.82
CA GLN A 139 -3.35 -1.56 8.11
C GLN A 139 -2.47 -0.31 8.24
N PHE A 140 -1.86 0.16 7.15
CA PHE A 140 -1.02 1.36 7.16
C PHE A 140 -1.88 2.63 7.21
N GLN A 141 -2.95 2.67 6.42
CA GLN A 141 -3.92 3.78 6.47
C GLN A 141 -4.54 3.93 7.88
N GLU A 142 -5.03 2.84 8.48
CA GLU A 142 -5.62 2.84 9.83
C GLU A 142 -4.59 3.25 10.89
N PHE A 143 -3.33 2.88 10.72
CA PHE A 143 -2.26 3.33 11.61
C PHE A 143 -2.12 4.87 11.56
N ILE A 144 -2.09 5.47 10.37
CA ILE A 144 -2.03 6.93 10.24
C ILE A 144 -3.29 7.57 10.85
N GLU A 145 -4.48 7.13 10.44
CA GLU A 145 -5.74 7.74 10.87
C GLU A 145 -6.01 7.66 12.37
N HIS A 146 -5.53 6.61 13.05
CA HIS A 146 -5.85 6.36 14.46
C HIS A 146 -4.69 6.61 15.43
N ARG A 147 -3.45 6.70 14.94
CA ARG A 147 -2.26 6.87 15.80
C ARG A 147 -1.52 8.17 15.56
N THR A 148 -2.01 9.02 14.67
CA THR A 148 -1.44 10.34 14.44
C THR A 148 -2.48 11.41 14.69
N ALA A 149 -2.04 12.58 15.12
CA ALA A 149 -2.87 13.75 15.29
C ALA A 149 -3.30 14.31 13.93
N GLU A 150 -4.52 14.83 13.85
CA GLU A 150 -5.09 15.40 12.61
C GLU A 150 -4.27 16.59 12.08
N ASP A 151 -3.56 17.31 12.96
CA ASP A 151 -2.66 18.41 12.61
C ASP A 151 -1.27 17.94 12.10
N GLY A 152 -1.01 16.63 12.12
CA GLY A 152 0.23 16.01 11.67
C GLY A 152 1.43 16.23 12.59
N SER A 153 1.24 16.81 13.78
CA SER A 153 2.33 17.21 14.69
C SER A 153 3.19 16.04 15.18
N ASP A 154 2.62 14.83 15.26
CA ASP A 154 3.31 13.61 15.71
C ASP A 154 3.60 12.59 14.60
N LEU A 155 3.16 12.86 13.36
CA LEU A 155 3.22 11.93 12.23
C LEU A 155 4.64 11.40 11.99
N ALA A 156 5.65 12.29 12.00
CA ALA A 156 7.03 11.91 11.76
C ALA A 156 7.58 10.97 12.85
N ALA A 157 7.20 11.19 14.12
CA ALA A 157 7.63 10.35 15.24
C ALA A 157 6.98 8.96 15.17
N GLN A 158 5.68 8.90 14.85
CA GLN A 158 4.93 7.65 14.70
C GLN A 158 5.49 6.80 13.54
N LEU A 159 5.72 7.42 12.38
CA LEU A 159 6.32 6.74 11.22
C LEU A 159 7.74 6.26 11.49
N SER A 160 8.54 7.02 12.24
CA SER A 160 9.86 6.57 12.66
C SER A 160 9.79 5.31 13.53
N GLY A 161 8.84 5.26 14.47
CA GLY A 161 8.57 4.08 15.30
C GLY A 161 8.14 2.88 14.45
N LEU A 162 7.22 3.09 13.50
CA LEU A 162 6.80 2.06 12.55
C LEU A 162 7.99 1.51 11.74
N PHE A 163 8.83 2.37 11.17
CA PHE A 163 9.99 1.93 10.39
C PHE A 163 11.00 1.14 11.25
N GLN A 164 11.13 1.46 12.53
CA GLN A 164 11.93 0.64 13.44
C GLN A 164 11.32 -0.76 13.63
N VAL A 165 10.00 -0.85 13.83
CA VAL A 165 9.29 -2.14 13.98
C VAL A 165 9.39 -2.99 12.72
N LEU A 166 9.26 -2.39 11.53
CA LEU A 166 9.38 -3.08 10.26
C LEU A 166 10.82 -3.58 9.99
N ASN A 167 11.82 -2.95 10.60
CA ASN A 167 13.23 -3.38 10.58
C ASN A 167 13.59 -4.39 11.70
N THR A 168 12.70 -4.66 12.65
CA THR A 168 13.00 -5.49 13.83
C THR A 168 12.27 -6.83 13.76
N ALA A 169 13.01 -7.94 13.87
CA ALA A 169 12.43 -9.29 13.88
C ALA A 169 11.45 -9.47 15.06
N PRO A 170 10.35 -10.24 14.92
CA PRO A 170 9.32 -10.31 15.96
C PRO A 170 9.86 -10.72 17.33
N HIS A 171 10.83 -11.64 17.37
CA HIS A 171 11.47 -12.12 18.60
C HIS A 171 12.45 -11.12 19.23
N GLN A 172 12.81 -10.05 18.52
CA GLN A 172 13.69 -8.97 18.99
C GLN A 172 12.92 -7.70 19.39
N ARG A 173 11.59 -7.68 19.19
CA ARG A 173 10.74 -6.54 19.56
C ARG A 173 10.59 -6.46 21.08
N LEU A 174 10.34 -5.25 21.58
CA LEU A 174 10.05 -5.02 22.98
C LEU A 174 8.77 -5.79 23.37
N LYS A 175 8.79 -6.42 24.55
CA LYS A 175 7.65 -7.22 25.05
C LYS A 175 6.40 -6.38 25.36
N ASN A 176 6.58 -5.09 25.57
CA ASN A 176 5.53 -4.11 25.84
C ASN A 176 5.26 -3.21 24.61
N LEU A 177 5.67 -3.64 23.41
CA LEU A 177 5.32 -2.94 22.18
C LEU A 177 3.79 -2.92 22.03
N ASP A 178 3.26 -1.78 21.59
CA ASP A 178 1.85 -1.61 21.28
C ASP A 178 1.35 -2.69 20.31
N GLU A 179 0.16 -3.23 20.55
CA GLU A 179 -0.39 -4.36 19.79
C GLU A 179 -0.58 -4.04 18.30
N GLN A 180 -1.00 -2.81 17.97
CA GLN A 180 -1.22 -2.40 16.58
C GLN A 180 0.11 -2.31 15.83
N LEU A 181 1.16 -1.80 16.47
CA LEU A 181 2.52 -1.82 15.93
C LEU A 181 3.06 -3.25 15.83
N ALA A 182 2.83 -4.08 16.85
CA ALA A 182 3.28 -5.47 16.87
C ALA A 182 2.65 -6.32 15.75
N ALA A 183 1.44 -5.96 15.32
CA ALA A 183 0.73 -6.61 14.22
C ALA A 183 1.38 -6.40 12.84
N PHE A 184 2.27 -5.41 12.68
CA PHE A 184 2.99 -5.26 11.41
C PHE A 184 4.02 -6.38 11.22
N PRO A 185 4.05 -7.06 10.07
CA PRO A 185 5.00 -8.12 9.81
C PRO A 185 6.42 -7.56 9.67
N MET A 186 7.42 -8.36 10.05
CA MET A 186 8.81 -8.01 9.76
C MET A 186 9.04 -8.15 8.25
N SER A 187 9.14 -7.01 7.58
CA SER A 187 9.09 -6.96 6.12
C SER A 187 10.13 -6.02 5.52
N MET A 188 10.66 -5.03 6.25
CA MET A 188 11.49 -4.00 5.62
C MET A 188 12.85 -4.52 5.17
N VAL A 189 13.58 -5.22 6.04
CA VAL A 189 14.91 -5.77 5.70
C VAL A 189 14.80 -6.96 4.75
N CYS A 190 13.84 -7.87 4.98
CA CYS A 190 13.65 -9.05 4.12
C CYS A 190 13.06 -8.73 2.74
N CYS A 191 12.15 -7.76 2.59
CA CYS A 191 11.60 -7.35 1.29
C CYS A 191 12.57 -6.48 0.50
N LEU A 192 13.42 -5.68 1.15
CA LEU A 192 14.51 -4.96 0.48
C LEU A 192 15.66 -5.89 0.06
N GLN A 193 15.97 -6.93 0.83
CA GLN A 193 16.97 -7.94 0.44
C GLN A 193 16.46 -8.95 -0.61
N ARG A 194 15.16 -9.29 -0.64
CA ARG A 194 14.53 -10.04 -1.74
C ARG A 194 14.08 -9.08 -2.85
N LEU A 195 15.06 -8.53 -3.55
CA LEU A 195 14.95 -7.73 -4.78
C LEU A 195 14.40 -8.52 -5.99
N TYR A 196 13.20 -9.09 -5.84
CA TYR A 196 12.33 -9.44 -6.95
C TYR A 196 11.06 -8.58 -6.94
N LEU A 197 10.58 -8.18 -5.76
CA LEU A 197 9.36 -7.39 -5.65
C LEU A 197 9.61 -5.91 -5.93
N MET A 198 10.72 -5.30 -5.51
CA MET A 198 11.06 -3.93 -5.90
C MET A 198 11.38 -3.83 -7.40
N GLN A 199 11.96 -4.86 -8.00
CA GLN A 199 12.22 -4.89 -9.43
C GLN A 199 10.92 -5.09 -10.24
N ALA A 200 9.95 -5.87 -9.73
CA ALA A 200 8.62 -6.00 -10.33
C ALA A 200 7.72 -4.79 -10.08
N LEU A 201 7.76 -4.18 -8.88
CA LEU A 201 7.09 -2.92 -8.56
C LEU A 201 7.64 -1.80 -9.42
N MET A 202 8.96 -1.68 -9.52
CA MET A 202 9.60 -0.73 -10.42
C MET A 202 9.30 -1.08 -11.87
N HIS A 203 9.37 -2.33 -12.36
CA HIS A 203 9.02 -2.63 -13.76
C HIS A 203 7.53 -2.46 -14.08
N ALA A 204 6.62 -2.72 -13.15
CA ALA A 204 5.18 -2.49 -13.30
C ALA A 204 4.83 -0.99 -13.24
N TYR A 205 5.65 -0.17 -12.58
CA TYR A 205 5.48 1.29 -12.48
C TYR A 205 6.41 2.12 -13.39
N ALA A 206 7.44 1.55 -14.02
CA ALA A 206 8.52 2.31 -14.67
C ALA A 206 8.37 2.57 -16.17
N ARG A 207 7.17 2.54 -16.73
CA ARG A 207 6.99 2.98 -18.13
C ARG A 207 6.62 4.44 -18.30
N ASP A 208 6.14 5.13 -17.27
CA ASP A 208 5.84 6.56 -17.43
C ASP A 208 6.01 7.43 -16.17
N TYR A 209 7.24 7.48 -15.62
CA TYR A 209 7.60 8.52 -14.64
C TYR A 209 8.94 9.17 -14.96
N SER A 210 8.88 10.24 -15.78
CA SER A 210 10.00 11.17 -16.01
C SER A 210 10.56 11.78 -14.71
N MET A 211 9.79 11.76 -13.63
CA MET A 211 10.17 12.19 -12.29
C MET A 211 11.07 11.16 -11.56
N VAL A 212 10.74 9.86 -11.61
CA VAL A 212 11.60 8.79 -11.09
C VAL A 212 12.92 8.73 -11.86
N ARG A 213 12.91 9.02 -13.17
CA ARG A 213 14.15 9.22 -13.97
C ARG A 213 14.96 10.44 -13.51
N ARG A 214 14.31 11.55 -13.12
CA ARG A 214 14.98 12.71 -12.51
C ARG A 214 15.60 12.36 -11.16
N TRP A 215 14.95 11.50 -10.39
CA TRP A 215 15.38 11.06 -9.06
C TRP A 215 16.53 10.05 -9.08
N ILE A 216 16.54 9.15 -10.06
CA ILE A 216 17.60 8.16 -10.28
C ILE A 216 18.90 8.81 -10.83
N GLY A 217 18.85 10.06 -11.30
CA GLY A 217 19.91 10.68 -12.10
C GLY A 217 20.02 10.02 -13.47
N ALA A 218 21.00 10.41 -14.30
CA ALA A 218 21.21 9.87 -15.66
C ALA A 218 21.56 8.36 -15.74
N GLY A 219 21.24 7.59 -14.69
CA GLY A 219 21.41 6.14 -14.64
C GLY A 219 20.15 5.37 -14.99
N SER A 220 20.35 4.16 -15.52
CA SER A 220 19.26 3.24 -15.84
C SER A 220 18.66 2.62 -14.58
N LEU A 221 17.43 2.08 -14.67
CA LEU A 221 16.83 1.25 -13.62
C LEU A 221 17.75 0.12 -13.14
N GLN A 222 18.59 -0.40 -14.03
CA GLN A 222 19.62 -1.40 -13.70
C GLN A 222 20.73 -0.81 -12.82
N GLN A 223 21.13 0.44 -13.01
CA GLN A 223 22.12 1.11 -12.16
C GLN A 223 21.54 1.47 -10.79
N PHE A 224 20.27 1.90 -10.72
CA PHE A 224 19.58 2.11 -9.45
C PHE A 224 19.41 0.79 -8.68
N SER A 225 18.92 -0.25 -9.37
CA SER A 225 18.84 -1.60 -8.81
C SER A 225 20.20 -2.08 -8.32
N ALA A 226 21.27 -1.91 -9.10
CA ALA A 226 22.63 -2.28 -8.68
C ALA A 226 23.12 -1.49 -7.44
N ARG A 227 22.74 -0.21 -7.32
CA ARG A 227 23.02 0.60 -6.13
C ARG A 227 22.25 0.07 -4.91
N CYS A 228 20.96 -0.22 -5.03
CA CYS A 228 20.14 -0.80 -3.94
C CYS A 228 20.58 -2.22 -3.55
N SER A 229 21.05 -3.02 -4.51
CA SER A 229 21.59 -4.37 -4.29
C SER A 229 22.99 -4.38 -3.65
N SER A 230 23.71 -3.26 -3.69
CA SER A 230 25.02 -3.18 -3.05
C SER A 230 24.84 -3.20 -1.54
N GLN A 231 25.60 -4.06 -0.84
CA GLN A 231 25.60 -4.24 0.62
C GLN A 231 25.79 -2.93 1.44
N LEU A 232 26.07 -1.81 0.78
CA LEU A 232 26.21 -0.47 1.35
C LEU A 232 24.95 0.12 1.98
N TRP A 233 23.74 -0.36 1.65
CA TRP A 233 22.50 0.15 2.25
C TRP A 233 22.15 -0.50 3.61
N ILE A 234 22.91 -1.52 4.01
CA ILE A 234 22.57 -2.40 5.14
C ILE A 234 23.42 -2.14 6.38
N GLU A 235 24.54 -1.42 6.27
CA GLU A 235 25.45 -1.21 7.42
C GLU A 235 25.57 0.26 7.82
N ARG A 236 24.60 0.75 8.60
CA ARG A 236 24.89 1.48 9.86
C ARG A 236 23.77 1.25 10.87
N PRO A 237 24.00 0.44 11.92
CA PRO A 237 23.07 0.35 13.03
C PRO A 237 23.05 1.68 13.79
N ALA A 238 21.84 2.21 14.03
CA ALA A 238 21.49 3.03 15.18
C ALA A 238 22.41 4.19 15.62
N GLU A 239 23.11 4.86 14.72
CA GLU A 239 23.72 6.17 15.00
C GLU A 239 22.99 7.25 14.20
N ILE A 240 22.69 8.37 14.85
CA ILE A 240 21.95 9.56 14.38
C ILE A 240 20.45 9.53 14.75
N TRP A 241 20.19 9.72 16.05
CA TRP A 241 19.23 10.74 16.50
C TRP A 241 19.62 11.23 17.90
N VAL A 242 20.64 12.09 17.94
CA VAL A 242 20.81 13.05 19.05
C VAL A 242 20.67 14.42 18.41
N PRO A 243 19.70 15.26 18.80
CA PRO A 243 19.67 16.65 18.36
C PRO A 243 20.95 17.31 18.86
N THR A 244 21.86 17.68 17.95
CA THR A 244 23.01 18.50 18.31
C THR A 244 22.50 19.91 18.61
N THR A 245 22.21 20.18 19.88
CA THR A 245 22.14 21.56 20.37
C THR A 245 23.48 22.25 20.05
N PRO A 246 23.49 23.42 19.40
CA PRO A 246 24.73 24.12 19.11
C PRO A 246 25.37 24.59 20.43
N VAL A 247 26.51 24.00 20.76
CA VAL A 247 27.35 24.45 21.88
C VAL A 247 27.93 25.82 21.51
N ARG A 248 27.58 26.86 22.26
CA ARG A 248 28.23 28.17 22.17
C ARG A 248 29.72 28.03 22.49
N PRO A 249 30.64 28.65 21.73
CA PRO A 249 32.04 28.66 22.09
C PRO A 249 32.22 29.44 23.40
N THR A 250 32.76 28.77 24.42
CA THR A 250 33.23 29.42 25.65
C THR A 250 34.49 30.22 25.30
N SER A 251 34.42 31.54 25.45
CA SER A 251 35.58 32.42 25.42
C SER A 251 36.56 32.04 26.53
N SER A 252 37.80 31.78 26.13
CA SER A 252 38.96 31.61 26.99
C SER A 252 39.16 32.81 27.94
N SER A 253 39.49 32.53 29.19
CA SER A 253 40.21 33.43 30.10
C SER A 253 41.13 32.59 30.97
#